data_AF-A0A226MLH9-F1
#
_entry.id   AF-A0A226MLH9-F1
#
_cell.length_a   1.000
_cell.length_b   1.000
_cell.length_c   1.000
_cell.angle_alpha   90.00
_cell.angle_beta   90.00
_cell.angle_gamma   90.00
#
_symmetry.space_group_name_H-M   'P 1'
#
loop_
_entity.id
_entity.type
_entity.pdbx_description
1 polymer ?
#
loop_
_entity_poly.entity_id
_entity_poly.type
_entity_poly.pdbx_seq_one_letter_code
_entity_poly.pdbx_strand_id
1 'polypeptide(L)' 'CFNHDCCYGKAEQAGCHPKIESYHWECQDNVAVCESLEDKCQKMACDCDREAAKCFSKAPYHVKYLLWPDTMC' A
#
# COMPACT_ATOMS: atom_id res chain seq x y z
N CYS A 1 1.48 -7.27 -2.84
CA CYS A 1 2.04 -6.67 -4.07
C CYS A 1 0.95 -6.53 -5.12
N PHE A 2 0.56 -7.58 -5.86
CA PHE A 2 -0.46 -7.46 -6.93
C PHE A 2 -1.73 -6.65 -6.57
N ASN A 3 -2.38 -6.94 -5.42
CA ASN A 3 -3.57 -6.18 -5.00
C ASN A 3 -3.27 -4.72 -4.64
N HIS A 4 -2.06 -4.44 -4.14
CA HIS A 4 -1.59 -3.08 -3.84
C HIS A 4 -1.30 -2.33 -5.15
N ASP A 5 -0.68 -2.97 -6.14
CA ASP A 5 -0.50 -2.40 -7.49
C ASP A 5 -1.86 -2.07 -8.12
N CYS A 6 -2.85 -2.96 -7.98
CA CYS A 6 -4.23 -2.70 -8.42
C CYS A 6 -4.89 -1.54 -7.66
N CYS A 7 -4.61 -1.40 -6.36
CA CYS A 7 -5.11 -0.31 -5.54
C CYS A 7 -4.53 1.04 -5.99
N TYR A 8 -3.21 1.08 -6.21
CA TYR A 8 -2.52 2.24 -6.76
C TYR A 8 -3.02 2.58 -8.16
N GLY A 9 -3.26 1.58 -9.02
CA GLY A 9 -3.87 1.80 -10.34
C GLY A 9 -5.25 2.46 -10.26
N LYS A 10 -6.08 2.12 -9.27
CA LYS A 10 -7.35 2.81 -9.02
C LYS A 10 -7.15 4.25 -8.53
N ALA A 11 -6.15 4.50 -7.68
CA ALA A 11 -5.81 5.85 -7.25
C ALA A 11 -5.32 6.70 -8.43
N GLU A 12 -4.47 6.15 -9.29
CA GLU A 12 -4.01 6.81 -10.53
C GLU A 12 -5.18 7.12 -11.47
N GLN A 13 -6.10 6.17 -11.69
CA GLN A 13 -7.34 6.41 -12.47
C GLN A 13 -8.24 7.48 -11.85
N ALA A 14 -8.17 7.66 -10.53
CA ALA A 14 -8.91 8.67 -9.79
C ALA A 14 -8.23 10.07 -9.80
N GLY A 15 -7.12 10.21 -10.53
CA GLY A 15 -6.35 11.45 -10.67
C GLY A 15 -5.29 11.68 -9.59
N CYS A 16 -4.98 10.65 -8.79
CA CYS A 16 -4.01 10.74 -7.71
C CYS A 16 -2.62 10.23 -8.12
N HIS A 17 -1.60 10.59 -7.34
CA HIS A 17 -0.22 10.20 -7.60
C HIS A 17 0.35 9.39 -6.42
N PRO A 18 -0.14 8.17 -6.15
CA PRO A 18 0.11 7.43 -4.90
C PRO A 18 1.60 7.06 -4.66
N LYS A 19 2.44 7.15 -5.70
CA LYS A 19 3.88 6.91 -5.60
C LYS A 19 4.66 8.09 -5.00
N ILE A 20 4.10 9.29 -5.05
CA ILE A 20 4.73 10.54 -4.55
C ILE A 20 3.83 11.30 -3.57
N GLU A 21 2.57 10.87 -3.40
CA GLU A 21 1.62 11.47 -2.46
C GLU A 21 2.09 11.26 -1.02
N SER A 22 2.34 12.36 -0.31
CA SER A 22 2.66 12.32 1.11
C SER A 22 1.39 12.43 1.93
N TYR A 23 1.24 11.58 2.94
CA TYR A 23 0.11 11.62 3.86
C TYR A 23 0.57 11.38 5.30
N HIS A 24 -0.22 11.90 6.25
CA HIS A 24 0.00 11.62 7.66
C HIS A 24 -0.73 10.35 8.08
N TRP A 25 -0.12 9.56 8.96
CA TRP A 25 -0.70 8.35 9.50
C TRP A 25 -0.13 8.08 10.90
N GLU A 26 -0.86 7.31 11.69
CA GLU A 26 -0.42 6.87 13.01
C GLU A 26 -0.36 5.35 13.09
N CYS A 27 0.54 4.83 13.92
CA CYS A 27 0.57 3.41 14.27
C CYS A 27 -0.03 3.22 15.67
N GLN A 28 -1.15 2.52 15.75
CA GLN A 28 -1.81 2.18 17.01
C GLN A 28 -1.99 0.67 17.07
N ASP A 29 -1.44 0.01 18.10
CA ASP A 29 -1.50 -1.46 18.27
C ASP A 29 -1.08 -2.26 17.03
N ASN A 30 -0.01 -1.81 16.35
CA ASN A 30 0.50 -2.38 15.09
C ASN A 30 -0.48 -2.29 13.89
N VAL A 31 -1.45 -1.37 13.96
CA VAL A 31 -2.39 -1.06 12.88
C VAL A 31 -2.16 0.37 12.43
N ALA A 32 -2.03 0.58 11.11
CA ALA A 32 -1.96 1.92 10.54
C ALA A 32 -3.35 2.57 10.53
N VAL A 33 -3.45 3.81 11.03
CA VAL A 33 -4.69 4.60 11.10
C VAL A 33 -4.60 5.75 10.10
N CYS A 34 -5.62 5.86 9.23
CA CYS A 34 -5.70 6.81 8.11
C CYS A 34 -6.94 7.73 8.19
N GLU A 35 -7.75 7.62 9.25
CA GLU A 35 -9.13 8.15 9.28
C GLU A 35 -9.19 9.67 9.31
N SER A 36 -8.16 10.33 9.84
CA SER A 36 -8.04 11.78 9.95
C SER A 36 -7.71 12.48 8.61
N LEU A 37 -7.47 11.75 7.53
CA LEU A 37 -7.17 12.31 6.22
C LEU A 37 -8.45 12.77 5.50
N GLU A 38 -8.49 14.07 5.18
CA GLU A 38 -9.57 14.72 4.41
C GLU A 38 -9.28 14.72 2.91
N ASP A 39 -8.01 14.88 2.51
CA ASP A 39 -7.64 14.83 1.10
C ASP A 39 -7.86 13.42 0.53
N LYS A 40 -8.56 13.37 -0.60
CA LYS A 40 -8.94 12.12 -1.26
C LYS A 40 -7.71 11.29 -1.65
N CYS A 41 -6.68 11.92 -2.20
CA CYS A 41 -5.51 11.21 -2.71
C CYS A 41 -4.64 10.68 -1.58
N GLN A 42 -4.44 11.48 -0.53
CA GLN A 42 -3.79 11.04 0.70
C GLN A 42 -4.52 9.84 1.32
N LYS A 43 -5.85 9.93 1.43
CA LYS A 43 -6.67 8.85 2.00
C LYS A 43 -6.58 7.58 1.17
N MET A 44 -6.68 7.68 -0.16
CA MET A 44 -6.56 6.53 -1.05
C MET A 44 -5.17 5.88 -0.95
N ALA A 45 -4.09 6.66 -0.94
CA ALA A 45 -2.73 6.13 -0.79
C ALA A 45 -2.56 5.43 0.58
N CYS A 46 -2.97 6.09 1.67
CA CYS A 46 -2.89 5.53 3.03
C CYS A 46 -3.71 4.24 3.17
N ASP A 47 -4.94 4.18 2.63
CA ASP A 47 -5.77 2.99 2.67
C ASP A 47 -5.15 1.83 1.88
N CYS A 48 -4.57 2.09 0.70
CA CYS A 48 -3.84 1.09 -0.06
C CYS A 48 -2.66 0.53 0.73
N ASP A 49 -1.85 1.40 1.33
CA ASP A 49 -0.66 1.03 2.09
C ASP A 49 -1.00 0.30 3.39
N ARG A 50 -2.06 0.73 4.10
CA ARG A 50 -2.58 0.05 5.30
C ARG A 50 -2.97 -1.39 4.98
N GLU A 51 -3.73 -1.62 3.91
CA GLU A 51 -4.15 -2.98 3.55
C GLU A 51 -2.97 -3.84 3.08
N ALA A 52 -1.98 -3.25 2.41
CA ALA A 52 -0.74 -3.95 2.06
C ALA A 52 0.05 -4.36 3.31
N ALA A 53 0.26 -3.45 4.25
CA ALA A 53 0.96 -3.71 5.51
C ALA A 53 0.28 -4.82 6.33
N LYS A 54 -1.06 -4.75 6.46
CA LYS A 54 -1.87 -5.79 7.10
C LYS A 54 -1.73 -7.14 6.39
N CYS A 55 -1.68 -7.16 5.06
CA CYS A 55 -1.45 -8.38 4.29
C CYS A 55 -0.06 -8.97 4.56
N PHE A 56 0.99 -8.13 4.50
CA PHE A 56 2.37 -8.55 4.76
C PHE A 56 2.58 -9.09 6.18
N SER A 57 1.93 -8.48 7.18
CA SER A 57 2.03 -8.92 8.59
C SER A 57 1.61 -10.39 8.83
N LYS A 58 0.82 -10.96 7.92
CA LYS A 58 0.29 -12.33 8.02
C LYS A 58 1.01 -13.33 7.12
N ALA A 59 1.86 -12.86 6.21
CA ALA A 59 2.49 -13.70 5.21
C ALA A 59 3.83 -14.27 5.72
N PRO A 60 4.11 -15.57 5.51
CA PRO A 60 5.45 -16.10 5.75
C PRO A 60 6.44 -15.52 4.75
N TYR A 61 7.65 -15.24 5.21
CA TYR A 61 8.72 -14.75 4.35
C TYR A 61 9.49 -15.91 3.72
N HIS A 62 9.52 -15.96 2.38
CA HIS A 62 10.24 -16.98 1.62
C HIS A 62 11.42 -16.35 0.88
N VAL A 63 12.64 -16.52 1.43
CA VAL A 63 13.88 -15.91 0.91
C VAL A 63 14.14 -16.23 -0.57
N LYS A 64 13.68 -17.39 -1.06
CA LYS A 64 13.83 -17.80 -2.47
C LYS A 64 13.18 -16.84 -3.49
N TYR A 65 12.23 -16.01 -3.06
CA TYR A 65 11.56 -15.02 -3.92
C TYR A 65 12.18 -13.62 -3.82
N LEU A 66 13.18 -13.42 -2.95
CA LEU A 66 13.92 -12.16 -2.90
C LEU A 66 14.72 -11.98 -4.20
N LEU A 67 14.52 -10.84 -4.88
CA LEU A 67 15.14 -10.56 -6.18
C LEU A 67 14.82 -11.64 -7.25
N TRP A 68 13.60 -12.21 -7.19
CA TRP A 68 13.13 -13.15 -8.21
C TRP A 68 13.19 -12.50 -9.60
N PRO A 69 13.75 -13.16 -10.63
CA PRO A 69 13.88 -12.57 -11.95
C PRO A 69 12.51 -12.35 -12.62
N ASP A 70 12.29 -11.16 -13.18
CA ASP A 70 11.06 -10.84 -13.91
C ASP A 70 10.81 -11.76 -15.11
N THR A 71 11.88 -12.31 -15.72
CA THR A 71 11.77 -13.29 -16.81
C THR A 71 11.20 -14.64 -16.37
N MET A 72 11.05 -14.86 -15.06
CA MET A 72 10.47 -16.06 -14.45
C MET A 72 9.18 -15.75 -13.68
N CYS A 73 8.62 -14.54 -13.84
CA CYS A 73 7.33 -14.15 -13.29
C CYS A 73 6.16 -14.65 -14.15
#